data_AF-X1C696-F1
#
_entry.id   AF-X1C696-F1
#
_cell.length_a   1.000
_cell.length_b   1.000
_cell.length_c   1.000
_cell.angle_alpha   90.00
_cell.angle_beta   90.00
_cell.angle_gamma   90.00
#
_symmetry.space_group_name_H-M   'P 1'
#
loop_
_entity.id
_entity.type
_entity.pdbx_description
1 polymer ?
#
loop_
_entity_poly.entity_id
_entity_poly.type
_entity_poly.pdbx_seq_one_letter_code
_entity_poly.pdbx_strand_id
1 'polypeptide(L)'
;MSFTLTDFNYIDSHCHFFPPQIFKSIWKFFELPDKEGNPQGWNINYKLTTDELIETLKNHRVKYFTTYNYAHKMGVAEYINEWTHELVSKTKQALPFGCVWPDDTNRVEYVKKLFDEYKFLGIKLQLLVQNFYPYDER
;
A
#
# COMPACT_ATOMS: atom_id res chain seq x y z
N MET A 1 14.32 -11.60 -33.05
CA MET A 1 15.07 -10.82 -32.05
C MET A 1 14.64 -11.30 -30.68
N SER A 2 15.58 -11.53 -29.75
CA SER A 2 15.26 -11.85 -28.35
C SER A 2 15.44 -10.60 -27.50
N PHE A 3 14.46 -10.29 -26.66
CA PHE A 3 14.58 -9.24 -25.66
C PHE A 3 15.05 -9.83 -24.31
N THR A 4 15.68 -8.99 -23.49
CA THR A 4 16.10 -9.27 -22.12
C THR A 4 15.51 -8.23 -21.16
N LEU A 5 15.68 -8.45 -19.85
CA LEU A 5 15.26 -7.51 -18.81
C LEU A 5 15.98 -6.14 -18.87
N THR A 6 17.01 -5.98 -19.71
CA THR A 6 17.71 -4.70 -19.89
C THR A 6 17.06 -3.80 -20.93
N ASP A 7 16.13 -4.32 -21.71
CA ASP A 7 15.63 -3.64 -22.91
C ASP A 7 14.45 -2.71 -22.63
N PHE A 8 13.89 -2.78 -21.42
CA PHE A 8 12.72 -2.01 -21.02
C PHE A 8 12.87 -1.38 -19.63
N ASN A 9 12.11 -0.31 -19.41
CA ASN A 9 11.90 0.24 -18.07
C ASN A 9 10.59 -0.33 -17.53
N TYR A 10 10.61 -0.83 -16.29
CA TYR A 10 9.43 -1.43 -15.65
C TYR A 10 8.82 -0.50 -14.61
N ILE A 11 7.49 -0.54 -14.53
CA ILE A 11 6.73 0.04 -13.42
C ILE A 11 6.05 -1.13 -12.72
N ASP A 12 6.27 -1.28 -11.42
CA ASP A 12 5.47 -2.20 -10.60
C ASP A 12 4.20 -1.47 -10.16
N SER A 13 3.08 -1.79 -10.80
CA SER A 13 1.82 -1.12 -10.55
C SER A 13 1.11 -1.62 -9.29
N HIS A 14 1.67 -2.56 -8.51
CA HIS A 14 0.97 -3.12 -7.35
C HIS A 14 1.90 -3.40 -6.18
N CYS A 15 2.45 -2.34 -5.58
CA CYS A 15 3.18 -2.45 -4.31
C CYS A 15 2.37 -1.90 -3.13
N HIS A 16 2.65 -2.43 -1.93
CA HIS A 16 2.09 -1.97 -0.67
C HIS A 16 3.24 -1.53 0.24
N PHE A 17 3.14 -0.33 0.80
CA PHE A 17 4.13 0.25 1.71
C PHE A 17 3.41 0.84 2.90
N PHE A 18 3.34 0.10 4.00
CA PHE A 18 2.64 0.54 5.19
C PHE A 18 3.60 1.09 6.25
N PRO A 19 3.12 1.93 7.18
CA PRO A 19 3.86 2.24 8.39
C PRO A 19 4.40 0.97 9.07
N PRO A 20 5.64 0.95 9.61
CA PRO A 20 6.26 -0.28 10.10
C PRO A 20 5.44 -1.06 11.13
N GLN A 21 4.69 -0.36 11.98
CA GLN A 21 3.83 -0.99 12.98
C GLN A 21 2.58 -1.64 12.36
N ILE A 22 2.05 -1.05 11.27
CA ILE A 22 0.96 -1.66 10.50
C ILE A 22 1.47 -2.89 9.76
N PHE A 23 2.67 -2.84 9.15
CA PHE A 23 3.27 -4.04 8.54
C PHE A 23 3.41 -5.19 9.54
N LYS A 24 3.92 -4.93 10.75
CA LYS A 24 4.00 -5.97 11.80
C LYS A 24 2.63 -6.56 12.13
N SER A 25 1.58 -5.74 12.19
CA SER A 25 0.20 -6.22 12.40
C SER A 25 -0.31 -7.05 11.23
N ILE A 26 -0.01 -6.64 9.99
CA ILE A 26 -0.35 -7.38 8.77
C ILE A 26 0.33 -8.74 8.75
N TRP A 27 1.64 -8.80 9.03
CA TRP A 27 2.39 -10.07 9.06
C TRP A 27 1.82 -11.02 10.10
N LYS A 28 1.56 -10.52 11.31
CA LYS A 28 0.89 -11.30 12.36
C LYS A 28 -0.47 -11.81 11.90
N PHE A 29 -1.29 -10.96 11.26
CA PHE A 29 -2.61 -11.35 10.78
C PHE A 29 -2.53 -12.52 9.78
N PHE A 30 -1.64 -12.43 8.79
CA PHE A 30 -1.52 -13.45 7.75
C PHE A 30 -0.81 -14.74 8.20
N GLU A 31 0.07 -14.67 9.20
CA GLU A 31 0.82 -15.83 9.69
C GLU A 31 0.19 -16.49 10.93
N LEU A 32 -0.98 -16.02 11.37
CA LEU A 32 -1.73 -16.66 12.45
C LEU A 32 -2.16 -18.07 12.03
N PRO A 33 -1.79 -19.12 12.80
CA PRO A 33 -2.30 -20.46 12.60
C PRO A 33 -3.75 -20.58 13.10
N ASP A 34 -4.46 -21.59 12.62
CA ASP A 34 -5.77 -21.96 13.16
C ASP A 34 -5.67 -22.53 14.59
N LYS A 35 -6.80 -22.91 15.18
CA LYS A 35 -6.87 -23.45 16.56
C LYS A 35 -6.08 -24.77 16.74
N GLU A 36 -5.80 -25.47 15.65
CA GLU A 36 -5.14 -26.77 15.61
C GLU A 36 -3.65 -26.63 15.26
N GLY A 37 -3.19 -25.40 14.98
CA GLY A 37 -1.81 -25.09 14.62
C GLY A 37 -1.51 -25.17 13.13
N ASN A 38 -2.52 -25.40 12.27
CA ASN A 38 -2.30 -25.43 10.82
C ASN A 38 -2.17 -24.00 10.26
N PRO A 39 -1.38 -23.79 9.19
CA PRO A 39 -1.33 -22.50 8.51
C PRO A 39 -2.71 -22.12 7.97
N GLN A 40 -3.30 -21.03 8.49
CA GLN A 40 -4.61 -20.54 8.05
C GLN A 40 -4.48 -19.42 7.00
N GLY A 41 -3.35 -18.69 7.01
CA GLY A 41 -3.08 -17.60 6.07
C GLY A 41 -1.88 -17.86 5.17
N TRP A 42 -1.03 -16.85 5.00
CA TRP A 42 0.04 -16.82 4.00
C TRP A 42 1.38 -16.56 4.69
N ASN A 43 2.42 -17.32 4.30
CA ASN A 43 3.78 -17.04 4.74
C ASN A 43 4.31 -15.77 4.06
N ILE A 44 4.77 -14.79 4.85
CA ILE A 44 5.28 -13.53 4.33
C ILE A 44 6.77 -13.64 4.08
N ASN A 45 7.16 -13.73 2.80
CA ASN A 45 8.58 -13.84 2.42
C ASN A 45 9.38 -12.55 2.66
N TYR A 46 8.77 -11.39 2.44
CA TYR A 46 9.44 -10.09 2.51
C TYR A 46 9.12 -9.34 3.82
N LYS A 47 9.48 -9.92 4.96
CA LYS A 47 9.43 -9.27 6.28
C LYS A 47 10.61 -8.30 6.47
N LEU A 48 10.72 -7.35 5.55
CA LEU A 48 11.82 -6.41 5.41
C LEU A 48 11.41 -5.00 5.84
N THR A 49 12.39 -4.14 6.10
CA THR A 49 12.17 -2.70 6.28
C THR A 49 11.74 -2.05 4.96
N THR A 50 11.14 -0.86 5.03
CA THR A 50 10.75 -0.09 3.84
C THR A 50 11.91 0.14 2.88
N ASP A 51 13.10 0.47 3.40
CA ASP A 51 14.29 0.72 2.58
C ASP A 51 14.78 -0.55 1.88
N GLU A 52 14.75 -1.69 2.56
CA GLU A 52 15.10 -2.99 1.99
C GLU A 52 14.10 -3.45 0.91
N LEU A 53 12.80 -3.17 1.08
CA LEU A 53 11.78 -3.42 0.06
C LEU A 53 12.04 -2.56 -1.20
N ILE A 54 12.38 -1.28 -1.02
CA ILE A 54 12.71 -0.38 -2.14
C ILE A 54 13.98 -0.87 -2.85
N GLU A 55 15.01 -1.27 -2.11
CA GLU A 55 16.23 -1.81 -2.71
C GLU A 55 15.96 -3.14 -3.44
N THR A 56 15.04 -3.97 -2.93
CA THR A 56 14.57 -5.17 -3.62
C THR A 56 13.96 -4.82 -4.99
N LEU A 57 13.07 -3.83 -5.06
CA LEU A 57 12.49 -3.37 -6.33
C LEU A 57 13.57 -2.87 -7.30
N LYS A 58 14.53 -2.09 -6.79
CA LYS A 58 15.65 -1.57 -7.57
C LYS A 58 16.53 -2.70 -8.13
N ASN A 59 16.82 -3.73 -7.33
CA ASN A 59 17.59 -4.91 -7.76
C ASN A 59 16.87 -5.71 -8.86
N HIS A 60 15.54 -5.63 -8.92
CA HIS A 60 14.71 -6.21 -9.99
C HIS A 60 14.49 -5.24 -11.17
N ARG A 61 15.22 -4.12 -11.23
CA ARG A 61 15.13 -3.09 -12.29
C ARG A 61 13.76 -2.41 -12.41
N VAL A 62 12.97 -2.42 -11.33
CA VAL A 62 11.74 -1.63 -11.24
C VAL A 62 12.12 -0.17 -11.12
N LYS A 63 11.69 0.64 -12.10
CA LYS A 63 12.03 2.07 -12.18
C LYS A 63 11.10 2.94 -11.34
N TYR A 64 9.81 2.62 -11.36
CA TYR A 64 8.79 3.27 -10.56
C TYR A 64 7.86 2.21 -9.96
N PHE A 65 7.23 2.52 -8.84
CA PHE A 65 6.27 1.61 -8.21
C PHE A 65 5.16 2.37 -7.49
N THR A 66 3.97 1.80 -7.38
CA THR A 66 2.83 2.47 -6.72
C THR A 66 2.78 2.22 -5.21
N THR A 67 2.13 3.11 -4.46
CA THR A 67 1.81 2.89 -3.04
C THR A 67 0.32 2.51 -2.85
N TYR A 68 -0.08 1.32 -3.30
CA TYR A 68 -1.48 0.85 -3.31
C TYR A 68 -2.01 0.39 -1.94
N ASN A 69 -1.75 1.21 -0.93
CA ASN A 69 -2.22 1.02 0.44
C ASN A 69 -3.75 1.10 0.54
N TYR A 70 -4.29 0.55 1.62
CA TYR A 70 -5.71 0.61 1.94
C TYR A 70 -5.89 0.65 3.46
N ALA A 71 -6.91 1.36 3.92
CA ALA A 71 -7.33 1.32 5.32
C ALA A 71 -8.17 0.06 5.54
N HIS A 72 -7.82 -0.79 6.51
CA HIS A 72 -8.58 -2.01 6.82
C HIS A 72 -9.67 -1.77 7.90
N LYS A 73 -9.73 -0.56 8.45
CA LYS A 73 -10.72 -0.15 9.45
C LYS A 73 -10.84 1.38 9.50
N MET A 74 -11.86 1.86 10.20
CA MET A 74 -12.06 3.28 10.50
C MET A 74 -10.88 3.90 11.26
N GLY A 75 -10.58 5.16 10.97
CA GLY A 75 -9.62 5.97 11.72
C GLY A 75 -8.14 5.71 11.44
N VAL A 76 -7.79 4.87 10.45
CA VAL A 76 -6.37 4.63 10.09
C VAL A 76 -5.95 5.24 8.75
N ALA A 77 -6.90 5.71 7.94
CA ALA A 77 -6.61 6.19 6.58
C ALA A 77 -5.69 7.41 6.58
N GLU A 78 -6.01 8.44 7.39
CA GLU A 78 -5.23 9.67 7.49
C GLU A 78 -3.79 9.39 7.95
N TYR A 79 -3.62 8.58 9.00
CA TYR A 79 -2.29 8.17 9.47
C TYR A 79 -1.46 7.46 8.39
N ILE A 80 -2.09 6.54 7.63
CA ILE A 80 -1.41 5.86 6.51
C ILE A 80 -1.04 6.86 5.42
N ASN A 81 -1.93 7.80 5.10
CA ASN A 81 -1.72 8.81 4.07
C ASN A 81 -0.60 9.78 4.42
N GLU A 82 -0.53 10.25 5.67
CA GLU A 82 0.55 11.12 6.16
C GLU A 82 1.90 10.41 6.09
N TRP A 83 1.97 9.17 6.56
CA TRP A 83 3.18 8.37 6.46
C TRP A 83 3.59 8.12 5.00
N THR A 84 2.61 7.85 4.12
CA THR A 84 2.86 7.66 2.68
C THR A 84 3.42 8.95 2.07
N HIS A 85 2.90 10.13 2.44
CA HIS A 85 3.41 11.41 1.99
C HIS A 85 4.87 11.62 2.39
N GLU A 86 5.22 11.31 3.65
CA GLU A 86 6.62 11.36 4.10
C GLU A 86 7.52 10.39 3.35
N LEU A 87 7.06 9.17 3.08
CA LEU A 87 7.81 8.17 2.30
C LEU A 87 8.11 8.69 0.89
N VAL A 88 7.08 9.10 0.14
CA VAL A 88 7.25 9.52 -1.26
C VAL A 88 8.06 10.83 -1.38
N SER A 89 8.07 11.67 -0.34
CA SER A 89 8.93 12.86 -0.30
C SER A 89 10.43 12.51 -0.31
N LYS A 90 10.78 11.33 0.20
CA LYS A 90 12.16 10.81 0.29
C LYS A 90 12.48 9.81 -0.84
N THR A 91 11.46 9.25 -1.49
CA THR A 91 11.60 8.20 -2.50
C THR A 91 10.96 8.59 -3.83
N LYS A 92 11.75 9.19 -4.72
CA LYS A 92 11.28 9.72 -6.02
C LYS A 92 10.73 8.66 -6.99
N GLN A 93 11.08 7.39 -6.79
CA GLN A 93 10.57 6.26 -7.58
C GLN A 93 9.16 5.84 -7.18
N ALA A 94 8.69 6.24 -5.99
CA ALA A 94 7.36 5.90 -5.52
C ALA A 94 6.31 6.81 -6.17
N LEU A 95 5.32 6.20 -6.81
CA LEU A 95 4.15 6.83 -7.39
C LEU A 95 3.06 6.90 -6.31
N PRO A 96 2.73 8.11 -5.80
CA PRO A 96 1.90 8.25 -4.62
C PRO A 96 0.44 7.94 -4.91
N PHE A 97 -0.08 6.94 -4.23
CA PHE A 97 -1.50 6.64 -4.10
C PHE A 97 -1.89 6.62 -2.64
N GLY A 98 -3.04 7.20 -2.34
CA GLY A 98 -3.59 7.27 -0.99
C GLY A 98 -4.62 6.18 -0.76
N CYS A 99 -5.16 6.17 0.45
CA CYS A 99 -6.28 5.33 0.84
C CYS A 99 -7.38 6.14 1.52
N VAL A 100 -8.58 5.57 1.56
CA VAL A 100 -9.77 6.14 2.19
C VAL A 100 -10.50 5.02 2.91
N TRP A 101 -11.12 5.31 4.05
CA TRP A 101 -12.10 4.43 4.68
C TRP A 101 -13.50 5.02 4.46
N PRO A 102 -14.46 4.24 3.92
CA PRO A 102 -15.79 4.74 3.58
C PRO A 102 -16.54 5.38 4.76
N ASP A 103 -16.37 4.85 5.97
CA ASP A 103 -17.13 5.33 7.13
C ASP A 103 -16.41 6.44 7.93
N ASP A 104 -15.24 6.92 7.49
CA ASP A 104 -14.56 8.03 8.16
C ASP A 104 -15.38 9.31 7.94
N THR A 105 -15.63 10.06 9.02
CA THR A 105 -16.41 11.31 8.99
C THR A 105 -15.65 12.45 8.31
N ASN A 106 -14.32 12.45 8.39
CA ASN A 106 -13.44 13.45 7.79
C ASN A 106 -12.85 13.01 6.42
N ARG A 107 -13.49 12.03 5.74
CA ARG A 107 -12.95 11.46 4.50
C ARG A 107 -12.79 12.45 3.37
N VAL A 108 -13.70 13.41 3.25
CA VAL A 108 -13.65 14.42 2.19
C VAL A 108 -12.46 15.34 2.40
N GLU A 109 -12.17 15.71 3.64
CA GLU A 109 -11.11 16.61 4.04
C GLU A 109 -9.74 16.01 3.73
N TYR A 110 -9.46 14.79 4.20
CA TYR A 110 -8.16 14.19 3.93
C TYR A 110 -8.00 13.79 2.46
N VAL A 111 -9.07 13.40 1.76
CA VAL A 111 -9.00 13.11 0.32
C VAL A 111 -8.65 14.38 -0.47
N LYS A 112 -9.23 15.54 -0.12
CA LYS A 112 -8.82 16.82 -0.70
C LYS A 112 -7.35 17.11 -0.43
N LYS A 113 -6.89 16.96 0.82
CA LYS A 113 -5.48 17.13 1.20
C LYS A 113 -4.54 16.26 0.34
N LEU A 114 -4.92 15.01 0.07
CA LEU A 114 -4.12 14.11 -0.78
C LEU A 114 -3.88 14.68 -2.19
N PHE A 115 -4.92 15.22 -2.82
CA PHE A 115 -4.82 15.71 -4.20
C PHE A 115 -4.32 17.16 -4.28
N ASP A 116 -4.85 18.04 -3.43
CA ASP A 116 -4.60 19.48 -3.49
C ASP A 116 -3.25 19.86 -2.89
N GLU A 117 -2.84 19.21 -1.80
CA GLU A 117 -1.60 19.51 -1.10
C GLU A 117 -0.50 18.50 -1.43
N TYR A 118 -0.78 17.21 -1.26
CA TYR A 118 0.24 16.16 -1.40
C TYR A 118 0.49 15.73 -2.84
N LYS A 119 -0.36 16.14 -3.79
CA LYS A 119 -0.25 15.83 -5.22
C LYS A 119 -0.22 14.32 -5.50
N PHE A 120 -1.00 13.55 -4.76
CA PHE A 120 -1.15 12.12 -5.00
C PHE A 120 -1.80 11.88 -6.38
N LEU A 121 -1.41 10.79 -7.03
CA LEU A 121 -1.87 10.43 -8.37
C LEU A 121 -3.22 9.72 -8.38
N GLY A 122 -3.66 9.24 -7.21
CA GLY A 122 -4.92 8.53 -7.07
C GLY A 122 -5.14 7.97 -5.68
N ILE A 123 -6.22 7.20 -5.53
CA ILE A 123 -6.58 6.47 -4.32
C ILE A 123 -6.77 5.01 -4.70
N LYS A 124 -6.33 4.10 -3.83
CA LYS A 124 -6.62 2.68 -3.94
C LYS A 124 -7.72 2.28 -2.97
N LEU A 125 -8.69 1.52 -3.48
CA LEU A 125 -9.76 0.90 -2.70
C LEU A 125 -9.55 -0.62 -2.66
N GLN A 126 -9.91 -1.26 -1.55
CA GLN A 126 -9.91 -2.71 -1.39
C GLN A 126 -11.27 -3.20 -0.90
N LEU A 127 -12.22 -3.28 -1.83
CA LEU A 127 -13.64 -3.56 -1.57
C LEU A 127 -13.87 -4.77 -0.65
N LEU A 128 -13.18 -5.88 -0.90
CA LEU A 128 -13.32 -7.10 -0.09
C LEU A 128 -12.86 -6.90 1.36
N VAL A 129 -11.73 -6.25 1.58
CA VAL A 129 -11.17 -6.07 2.94
C VAL A 129 -11.90 -4.95 3.68
N GLN A 130 -12.34 -3.93 2.95
CA GLN A 130 -13.07 -2.79 3.50
C GLN A 130 -14.58 -3.05 3.62
N ASN A 131 -15.06 -4.20 3.14
CA ASN A 131 -16.43 -4.67 3.23
C ASN A 131 -17.46 -3.66 2.68
N PHE A 132 -17.24 -3.19 1.45
CA PHE A 132 -18.19 -2.37 0.70
C PHE A 132 -18.15 -2.72 -0.79
N TYR A 133 -19.18 -2.31 -1.53
CA TYR A 133 -19.36 -2.61 -2.95
C TYR A 133 -19.18 -1.36 -3.82
N PRO A 134 -18.92 -1.49 -5.15
CA PRO A 134 -18.82 -0.33 -6.03
C PRO A 134 -20.11 0.50 -6.13
N TYR A 135 -21.25 -0.10 -5.80
CA TYR A 135 -22.58 0.51 -5.82
C TYR A 135 -23.10 0.83 -4.40
N ASP A 136 -22.22 0.82 -3.41
CA ASP A 136 -22.55 1.20 -2.03
C ASP A 136 -22.89 2.70 -1.97
N GLU A 137 -23.94 3.07 -1.23
CA GLU A 137 -24.41 4.46 -1.13
C GLU A 137 -23.55 5.33 -0.21
N ARG A 138 -22.66 4.72 0.58
CA ARG A 138 -21.77 5.40 1.54
C ARG A 138 -20.66 6.21 0.89
#